data_AF-A0A8S3D6Q0-F1
#
_entry.id   AF-A0A8S3D6Q0-F1
#
_cell.length_a   1.000
_cell.length_b   1.000
_cell.length_c   1.000
_cell.angle_alpha   90.00
_cell.angle_beta   90.00
_cell.angle_gamma   90.00
#
_symmetry.space_group_name_H-M   'P 1'
#
loop_
_entity.id
_entity.type
_entity.pdbx_description
1 polymer ?
#
loop_
_entity_poly.entity_id
_entity_poly.type
_entity_poly.pdbx_seq_one_letter_code
_entity_poly.pdbx_strand_id
1 'polypeptide(L)' 'IVEEAKRALHDALCVVRNLVRDNRIVYGGGACEISCAIEVAKEANKVRT' A
#
# COMPACT_ATOMS: atom_id res chain seq x y z
N ILE A 1 -26.01 -9.20 3.06
CA ILE A 1 -24.99 -10.27 2.88
C ILE A 1 -24.56 -10.41 1.42
N VAL A 2 -25.48 -10.65 0.47
CA VAL A 2 -25.11 -10.83 -0.96
C VAL A 2 -24.44 -9.61 -1.59
N GLU A 3 -24.93 -8.39 -1.32
CA GLU A 3 -24.29 -7.17 -1.86
C GLU A 3 -22.88 -6.93 -1.30
N GLU A 4 -22.65 -7.27 -0.03
CA GLU A 4 -21.34 -7.21 0.60
C GLU A 4 -20.37 -8.24 -0.02
N ALA A 5 -20.85 -9.44 -0.34
CA ALA A 5 -20.06 -10.43 -1.05
C ALA A 5 -19.68 -9.96 -2.47
N LYS A 6 -20.60 -9.30 -3.19
CA LYS A 6 -20.29 -8.70 -4.50
C LYS A 6 -19.19 -7.63 -4.39
N ARG A 7 -19.24 -6.79 -3.36
CA ARG A 7 -18.22 -5.77 -3.09
C ARG A 7 -16.86 -6.39 -2.75
N ALA A 8 -16.82 -7.37 -1.86
CA ALA A 8 -15.58 -8.06 -1.49
C ALA A 8 -14.91 -8.74 -2.70
N LEU A 9 -15.70 -9.33 -3.61
CA LEU A 9 -15.18 -9.89 -4.86
C LEU A 9 -14.62 -8.81 -5.79
N HIS A 10 -15.30 -7.67 -5.90
CA HIS A 10 -14.81 -6.53 -6.68
C HIS A 10 -13.46 -6.02 -6.15
N ASP A 11 -13.32 -5.89 -4.83
CA ASP A 11 -12.09 -5.46 -4.17
C ASP A 11 -10.93 -6.44 -4.47
N ALA A 12 -11.17 -7.75 -4.35
CA ALA A 12 -10.19 -8.78 -4.68
C ALA A 12 -9.77 -8.75 -6.15
N LEU A 13 -10.71 -8.59 -7.09
CA LEU A 13 -10.42 -8.47 -8.52
C LEU A 13 -9.59 -7.22 -8.82
N CYS A 14 -9.84 -6.11 -8.13
CA CYS A 14 -9.02 -4.91 -8.25
C CYS A 14 -7.57 -5.13 -7.82
N VAL A 15 -7.33 -5.90 -6.75
CA VAL A 15 -5.98 -6.26 -6.29
C VAL A 15 -5.26 -7.15 -7.31
N VAL A 16 -5.92 -8.19 -7.83
CA VAL A 16 -5.34 -9.08 -8.85
C VAL A 16 -5.02 -8.30 -10.13
N ARG A 17 -5.93 -7.42 -10.58
CA ARG A 17 -5.70 -6.54 -11.73
C ARG A 17 -4.46 -5.66 -11.53
N ASN A 18 -4.25 -5.13 -10.32
CA ASN A 18 -3.07 -4.31 -10.03
C ASN A 18 -1.79 -5.13 -10.19
N LEU A 19 -1.76 -6.39 -9.73
CA LEU A 19 -0.61 -7.29 -9.88
C LEU A 19 -0.29 -7.62 -11.35
N VAL A 20 -1.31 -7.74 -12.20
CA VAL A 20 -1.12 -7.95 -13.65
C VAL A 20 -0.54 -6.71 -14.34
N ARG A 21 -0.94 -5.51 -13.90
CA ARG A 21 -0.46 -4.24 -14.49
C ARG A 21 0.91 -3.83 -13.97
N ASP A 22 1.21 -4.12 -12.71
CA ASP A 22 2.46 -3.82 -12.02
C ASP A 22 2.75 -4.93 -11.01
N ASN A 23 3.86 -5.64 -11.22
CA ASN A 23 4.23 -6.80 -10.42
C ASN A 23 4.96 -6.46 -9.11
N ARG A 24 5.17 -5.17 -8.81
CA ARG A 24 5.81 -4.73 -7.57
C ARG A 24 4.88 -4.94 -6.38
N ILE A 25 5.39 -5.59 -5.33
CA ILE A 25 4.66 -5.88 -4.09
C ILE A 25 5.38 -5.17 -2.94
N VAL A 26 4.60 -4.59 -2.02
CA VAL A 26 5.10 -4.07 -0.75
C VAL A 26 4.62 -4.94 0.40
N TYR A 27 5.42 -5.04 1.46
CA TYR A 27 5.02 -5.74 2.67
C TYR A 27 3.97 -4.93 3.44
N GLY A 28 2.88 -5.59 3.83
CA GLY A 28 1.81 -4.99 4.62
C GLY A 28 2.13 -4.95 6.11
N GLY A 29 1.10 -4.91 6.96
CA GLY A 29 1.26 -4.95 8.42
C GLY A 29 1.94 -3.72 9.02
N GLY A 30 1.90 -2.56 8.34
CA GLY A 30 2.57 -1.34 8.79
C GLY A 30 4.02 -1.19 8.32
N ALA A 31 4.60 -2.21 7.67
CA ALA A 31 6.01 -2.21 7.31
C ALA A 31 6.35 -1.14 6.25
N CYS A 32 5.50 -0.99 5.22
CA CYS A 32 5.71 0.02 4.19
C CYS A 32 5.59 1.44 4.76
N GLU A 33 4.63 1.69 5.66
CA GLU A 33 4.45 2.99 6.31
C GLU A 33 5.65 3.37 7.19
N ILE A 34 6.15 2.42 8.00
CA ILE A 34 7.34 2.64 8.86
C ILE A 34 8.57 2.96 8.01
N SER A 35 8.80 2.20 6.93
CA SER A 35 9.93 2.45 6.03
C SER A 35 9.86 3.86 5.43
N CYS A 36 8.68 4.29 4.98
CA CYS A 36 8.50 5.64 4.47
C CYS A 36 8.72 6.70 5.54
N ALA A 37 8.21 6.50 6.76
CA ALA A 37 8.37 7.45 7.86
C ALA A 37 9.84 7.67 8.25
N ILE A 38 10.64 6.59 8.28
CA ILE A 38 12.08 6.66 8.57
C ILE A 38 12.81 7.49 7.52
N GLU A 39 12.57 7.21 6.22
CA GLU A 39 13.25 7.94 5.15
C GLU A 39 12.82 9.42 5.09
N VAL A 40 11.53 9.70 5.31
CA VAL A 40 11.04 11.09 5.40
C VAL A 40 11.68 11.84 6.58
N ALA A 41 11.78 11.21 7.76
CA ALA A 41 12.42 11.81 8.92
C ALA A 41 13.92 12.09 8.69
N LYS A 42 14.62 11.17 8.02
CA LYS A 42 16.02 11.37 7.62
C LYS A 42 16.17 12.56 6.68
N GLU A 43 15.29 12.68 5.69
CA GLU A 43 15.33 13.80 4.74
C GLU A 43 14.99 15.13 5.40
N ALA A 44 14.01 15.15 6.30
CA ALA A 44 13.65 16.33 7.07
C ALA A 44 14.84 16.88 7.89
N ASN A 45 15.65 16.00 8.50
CA ASN A 45 16.83 16.39 9.26
C ASN A 45 17.95 17.01 8.40
N LYS A 46 17.96 16.78 7.07
CA LYS A 46 18.91 17.44 6.16
C LYS A 46 18.51 18.88 5.87
N VAL A 47 17.22 19.20 5.98
CA VAL A 47 16.71 20.56 5.84
C VAL A 47 17.00 21.31 7.13
N ARG A 48 18.07 22.09 7.10
CA ARG A 48 18.50 22.94 8.21
C ARG A 48 17.47 24.07 8.38
N THR A 49 16.65 23.99 9.43
CA THR A 49 15.92 25.14 9.97
C THR A 49 16.84 26.10 10.70
#